data_AF-A0A3C0VAW9-F1
#
_entry.id   AF-A0A3C0VAW9-F1
#
_cell.length_a   1.000
_cell.length_b   1.000
_cell.length_c   1.000
_cell.angle_alpha   90.00
_cell.angle_beta   90.00
_cell.angle_gamma   90.00
#
_symmetry.space_group_name_H-M   'P 1'
#
loop_
_entity.id
_entity.type
_entity.pdbx_description
1 polymer ?
#
loop_
_entity_poly.entity_id
_entity_poly.type
_entity_poly.pdbx_seq_one_letter_code
_entity_poly.pdbx_strand_id
1 'polypeptide(L)'
;MFSERNVALVVLVLLAMYGCGGGGDADELQVPSNLVATAVFPTRVELGWQGTSDDKDGFAIERCDDAATYVEIGQVPADMVIFADDTVVPDTTYSYRVYAYAGDVQSAYSRRTTISTPPAPLAPPLSPDGLTATAIAAHQVDLYWVDDSSDETWFRIERSLTAGSGYQQIGTTAAEVNVFTDTQAVAAETTYYYRVCACNDAGFSDYSNEAPVTTPPEPVTVPSACTALSATAVSANRINLQWTDNSGSETGF
;
A
#
# COMPACT_ATOMS: atom_id res chain seq x y z
N MET A 1 -19.22 -1.54 11.06
CA MET A 1 -18.39 -1.88 12.23
C MET A 1 -19.14 -2.93 13.04
N PHE A 2 -18.91 -4.21 12.76
CA PHE A 2 -19.41 -5.27 13.63
C PHE A 2 -18.53 -5.27 14.89
N SER A 3 -19.13 -4.97 16.05
CA SER A 3 -18.43 -5.00 17.33
C SER A 3 -18.02 -6.43 17.67
N GLU A 4 -16.86 -6.64 18.31
CA GLU A 4 -16.38 -7.93 18.81
C GLU A 4 -17.46 -8.70 19.61
N ARG A 5 -18.35 -7.97 20.30
CA ARG A 5 -19.50 -8.54 21.02
C ARG A 5 -20.50 -9.26 20.10
N ASN A 6 -20.60 -8.88 18.82
CA ASN A 6 -21.54 -9.49 17.88
C ASN A 6 -21.01 -10.81 17.29
N VAL A 7 -19.69 -11.03 17.20
CA VAL A 7 -19.12 -12.25 16.63
C VAL A 7 -19.12 -13.38 17.66
N ALA A 8 -18.75 -13.08 18.91
CA ALA A 8 -18.91 -14.01 20.03
C ALA A 8 -20.38 -14.42 20.23
N LEU A 9 -21.32 -13.48 19.98
CA LEU A 9 -22.76 -13.77 19.99
C LEU A 9 -23.19 -14.67 18.82
N VAL A 10 -22.58 -14.55 17.63
CA VAL A 10 -22.86 -15.44 16.49
C VAL A 10 -22.41 -16.88 16.79
N VAL A 11 -21.24 -17.07 17.39
CA VAL A 11 -20.75 -18.39 17.82
C VAL A 11 -21.64 -18.97 18.93
N LEU A 12 -22.05 -18.16 19.91
CA LEU A 12 -22.98 -18.59 20.97
C LEU A 12 -24.40 -18.92 20.45
N VAL A 13 -24.93 -18.16 19.50
CA VAL A 13 -26.29 -18.36 18.95
C VAL A 13 -26.35 -19.62 18.09
N LEU A 14 -25.25 -20.01 17.42
CA LEU A 14 -25.14 -21.27 16.68
C LEU A 14 -25.14 -22.52 17.58
N LEU A 15 -24.79 -22.38 18.86
CA LEU A 15 -24.68 -23.50 19.81
C LEU A 15 -25.97 -23.79 20.60
N ALA A 16 -27.01 -22.95 20.46
CA ALA A 16 -28.24 -23.04 21.24
C ALA A 16 -29.36 -23.77 20.49
N MET A 17 -29.27 -25.10 20.35
CA MET A 17 -30.42 -26.01 20.37
C MET A 17 -30.00 -27.44 20.74
N TYR A 18 -30.82 -28.06 21.58
CA TYR A 18 -30.74 -29.39 22.18
C TYR A 18 -29.80 -29.57 23.38
N GLY A 19 -30.44 -29.76 24.53
CA GLY A 19 -29.87 -30.48 25.66
C GLY A 19 -30.39 -31.91 25.73
N CYS A 20 -29.62 -32.70 26.51
CA CYS A 20 -29.95 -33.94 27.20
C CYS A 20 -29.59 -35.29 26.54
N GLY A 21 -28.93 -36.13 27.35
CA GLY A 21 -28.60 -37.54 27.14
C GLY A 21 -27.09 -37.76 27.29
N GLY A 22 -26.54 -38.39 28.33
CA GLY A 22 -27.07 -39.31 29.33
C GLY A 22 -26.29 -40.63 29.27
N GLY A 23 -25.56 -40.97 30.34
CA GLY A 23 -25.03 -42.31 30.62
C GLY A 23 -23.68 -42.67 29.98
N GLY A 24 -22.58 -42.16 30.55
CA GLY A 24 -21.23 -42.72 30.34
C GLY A 24 -20.66 -43.19 31.69
N ASP A 25 -19.87 -44.26 31.68
CA ASP A 25 -19.14 -44.74 32.85
C ASP A 25 -18.36 -43.60 33.51
N ALA A 26 -18.34 -43.55 34.85
CA ALA A 26 -17.84 -42.43 35.65
C ALA A 26 -16.31 -42.16 35.56
N ASP A 27 -15.65 -42.70 34.54
CA ASP A 27 -14.19 -42.67 34.36
C ASP A 27 -13.77 -42.19 32.94
N GLU A 28 -14.71 -41.95 32.01
CA GLU A 28 -14.40 -41.47 30.63
C GLU A 28 -14.85 -40.03 30.37
N LEU A 29 -13.88 -39.17 30.00
CA LEU A 29 -14.14 -37.77 29.64
C LEU A 29 -14.96 -37.66 28.36
N GLN A 30 -16.03 -36.86 28.41
CA GLN A 30 -16.91 -36.64 27.27
C GLN A 30 -16.22 -35.83 26.16
N VAL A 31 -16.35 -36.32 24.92
CA VAL A 31 -15.76 -35.71 23.73
C VAL A 31 -16.47 -34.39 23.40
N PRO A 32 -15.73 -33.28 23.19
CA PRO A 32 -16.32 -32.03 22.71
C PRO A 32 -17.00 -32.22 21.34
N SER A 33 -18.17 -31.64 21.17
CA SER A 33 -18.97 -31.77 19.95
C SER A 33 -19.35 -30.41 19.38
N ASN A 34 -19.90 -30.39 18.15
CA ASN A 34 -20.36 -29.17 17.49
C ASN A 34 -19.32 -28.03 17.45
N LEU A 35 -18.05 -28.39 17.24
CA LEU A 35 -16.98 -27.42 17.04
C LEU A 35 -17.25 -26.59 15.78
N VAL A 36 -17.40 -25.28 15.96
CA VAL A 36 -17.56 -24.28 14.91
C VAL A 36 -16.41 -23.28 14.97
N ALA A 37 -16.04 -22.74 13.82
CA ALA A 37 -15.03 -21.71 13.68
C ALA A 37 -15.57 -20.56 12.83
N THR A 38 -15.28 -19.32 13.21
CA THR A 38 -15.63 -18.12 12.45
C THR A 38 -14.40 -17.25 12.27
N ALA A 39 -14.20 -16.73 11.05
CA ALA A 39 -13.07 -15.86 10.71
C ALA A 39 -13.61 -14.61 10.00
N VAL A 40 -14.07 -13.64 10.78
CA VAL A 40 -14.54 -12.33 10.25
C VAL A 40 -13.36 -11.36 10.12
N PHE A 41 -12.31 -11.58 10.89
CA PHE A 41 -11.09 -10.79 10.86
C PHE A 41 -9.93 -11.60 10.27
N PRO A 42 -9.02 -10.96 9.54
CA PRO A 42 -7.91 -11.64 8.88
C PRO A 42 -6.87 -12.21 9.87
N THR A 43 -6.84 -11.70 11.10
CA THR A 43 -5.87 -12.08 12.14
C THR A 43 -6.52 -12.68 13.38
N ARG A 44 -7.77 -13.16 13.27
CA ARG A 44 -8.48 -13.79 14.38
C ARG A 44 -9.50 -14.82 13.93
N VAL A 45 -9.44 -16.01 14.53
CA VAL A 45 -10.49 -17.03 14.45
C VAL A 45 -11.17 -17.18 15.81
N GLU A 46 -12.50 -17.14 15.84
CA GLU A 46 -13.27 -17.48 17.04
C GLU A 46 -13.81 -18.90 16.91
N LEU A 47 -13.52 -19.72 17.92
CA LEU A 47 -13.97 -21.10 18.05
C LEU A 47 -15.07 -21.19 19.12
N GLY A 48 -16.01 -22.09 18.89
CA GLY A 48 -16.99 -22.50 19.90
C GLY A 48 -17.35 -23.96 19.77
N TRP A 49 -17.66 -24.62 20.88
CA TRP A 49 -18.05 -26.03 20.91
C TRP A 49 -19.06 -26.31 22.01
N GLN A 50 -19.51 -27.56 22.11
CA GLN A 50 -20.31 -28.06 23.22
C GLN A 50 -19.51 -29.09 24.03
N GLY A 51 -19.59 -29.03 25.36
CA GLY A 51 -19.00 -30.03 26.25
C GLY A 51 -19.40 -29.80 27.71
N THR A 52 -20.22 -30.69 28.27
CA THR A 52 -20.89 -30.48 29.57
C THR A 52 -20.66 -31.63 30.57
N SER A 53 -19.41 -32.07 30.75
CA SER A 53 -19.07 -32.94 31.89
C SER A 53 -18.52 -32.14 33.06
N ASP A 54 -18.87 -32.53 34.29
CA ASP A 54 -18.34 -31.93 35.52
C ASP A 54 -16.97 -32.50 35.90
N ASP A 55 -16.56 -33.61 35.28
CA ASP A 55 -15.35 -34.36 35.62
C ASP A 55 -14.09 -33.91 34.84
N LYS A 56 -14.14 -32.76 34.16
CA LYS A 56 -13.03 -32.23 33.35
C LYS A 56 -12.39 -31.00 34.01
N ASP A 57 -11.09 -30.83 33.84
CA ASP A 57 -10.38 -29.62 34.24
C ASP A 57 -10.52 -28.51 33.19
N GLY A 58 -10.57 -28.90 31.91
CA GLY A 58 -10.62 -27.95 30.81
C GLY A 58 -10.73 -28.58 29.43
N PHE A 59 -10.52 -27.73 28.43
CA PHE A 59 -10.40 -28.12 27.03
C PHE A 59 -9.07 -27.66 26.47
N ALA A 60 -8.44 -28.50 25.67
CA ALA A 60 -7.26 -28.13 24.88
C ALA A 60 -7.66 -27.98 23.42
N ILE A 61 -7.16 -26.92 22.79
CA ILE A 61 -7.43 -26.55 21.41
C ILE A 61 -6.17 -26.84 20.61
N GLU A 62 -6.32 -27.65 19.55
CA GLU A 62 -5.25 -27.90 18.61
C GLU A 62 -5.57 -27.33 17.24
N ARG A 63 -4.54 -26.80 16.58
CA ARG A 63 -4.59 -26.25 15.22
C ARG A 63 -3.60 -26.96 14.31
N CYS A 64 -4.00 -27.13 13.06
CA CYS A 64 -3.19 -27.64 11.96
C CYS A 64 -3.28 -26.65 10.80
N ASP A 65 -2.13 -26.24 10.27
CA ASP A 65 -2.03 -25.36 9.10
C ASP A 65 -2.02 -26.24 7.84
N ASP A 66 -3.00 -26.10 6.95
CA ASP A 66 -3.16 -26.78 5.63
C ASP A 66 -2.63 -28.24 5.45
N ALA A 67 -2.75 -29.07 6.50
CA ALA A 67 -2.33 -30.48 6.66
C ALA A 67 -0.96 -30.77 7.32
N ALA A 68 -0.31 -29.78 7.93
CA ALA A 68 0.80 -29.97 8.86
C ALA A 68 0.29 -30.39 10.25
N THR A 69 1.01 -31.27 10.93
CA THR A 69 0.72 -31.82 12.26
C THR A 69 -0.05 -30.86 13.20
N TYR A 70 -1.10 -31.36 13.84
CA TYR A 70 -1.82 -30.60 14.88
C TYR A 70 -0.89 -30.23 16.04
N VAL A 71 -0.96 -28.98 16.48
CA VAL A 71 -0.24 -28.44 17.63
C VAL A 71 -1.24 -27.82 18.59
N GLU A 72 -1.06 -28.06 19.89
CA GLU A 72 -1.85 -27.38 20.93
C GLU A 72 -1.51 -25.89 20.95
N ILE A 73 -2.53 -25.05 20.79
CA ILE A 73 -2.40 -23.58 20.73
C ILE A 73 -2.95 -22.90 21.99
N GLY A 74 -3.60 -23.65 22.87
CA GLY A 74 -4.10 -23.12 24.13
C GLY A 74 -5.04 -24.09 24.84
N GLN A 75 -5.29 -23.76 26.11
CA GLN A 75 -6.24 -24.44 26.96
C GLN A 75 -7.21 -23.43 27.57
N VAL A 76 -8.43 -23.86 27.82
CA VAL A 76 -9.45 -23.06 28.52
C VAL A 76 -10.07 -23.87 29.66
N PRO A 77 -10.53 -23.22 30.75
CA PRO A 77 -11.19 -23.90 31.85
C PRO A 77 -12.47 -24.64 31.44
N ALA A 78 -12.91 -25.58 32.29
CA ALA A 78 -14.04 -26.47 32.02
C ALA A 78 -15.40 -25.78 31.73
N ASP A 79 -15.60 -24.55 32.21
CA ASP A 79 -16.80 -23.74 32.02
C ASP A 79 -16.73 -22.83 30.78
N MET A 80 -15.59 -22.82 30.08
CA MET A 80 -15.36 -22.03 28.88
C MET A 80 -15.44 -22.92 27.64
N VAL A 81 -16.41 -22.61 26.77
CA VAL A 81 -16.68 -23.37 25.53
C VAL A 81 -16.39 -22.56 24.27
N ILE A 82 -15.56 -21.53 24.41
CA ILE A 82 -15.12 -20.64 23.35
C ILE A 82 -13.62 -20.39 23.45
N PHE A 83 -12.97 -20.14 22.32
CA PHE A 83 -11.56 -19.77 22.26
C PHE A 83 -11.33 -18.80 21.11
N ALA A 84 -10.48 -17.80 21.31
CA ALA A 84 -10.04 -16.89 20.25
C ALA A 84 -8.59 -17.22 19.91
N ASP A 85 -8.34 -17.60 18.65
CA ASP A 85 -7.01 -17.73 18.10
C ASP A 85 -6.63 -16.42 17.40
N ASP A 86 -5.92 -15.55 18.12
CA ASP A 86 -5.39 -14.27 17.61
C ASP A 86 -4.00 -14.43 16.97
N THR A 87 -3.52 -15.67 16.74
CA THR A 87 -2.20 -15.96 16.16
C THR A 87 -2.25 -16.38 14.69
N VAL A 88 -3.46 -16.43 14.12
CA VAL A 88 -3.67 -16.74 12.71
C VAL A 88 -3.17 -15.61 11.81
N VAL A 89 -2.72 -15.98 10.61
CA VAL A 89 -2.33 -15.04 9.56
C VAL A 89 -3.45 -14.90 8.51
N PRO A 90 -3.52 -13.76 7.80
CA PRO A 90 -4.50 -13.55 6.74
C PRO A 90 -4.39 -14.56 5.59
N ASP A 91 -5.48 -14.75 4.85
CA ASP A 91 -5.55 -15.60 3.66
C ASP A 91 -4.98 -17.03 3.85
N THR A 92 -5.20 -17.61 5.04
CA THR A 92 -4.62 -18.89 5.41
C THR A 92 -5.69 -19.84 5.93
N THR A 93 -5.59 -21.11 5.53
CA THR A 93 -6.55 -22.16 5.90
C THR A 93 -6.05 -22.94 7.12
N TYR A 94 -6.88 -22.97 8.16
CA TYR A 94 -6.62 -23.65 9.41
C TYR A 94 -7.65 -24.73 9.66
N SER A 95 -7.21 -25.85 10.24
CA SER A 95 -8.07 -26.89 10.77
C SER A 95 -7.93 -26.97 12.29
N TYR A 96 -9.05 -26.97 13.00
CA TYR A 96 -9.10 -27.03 14.46
C TYR A 96 -9.74 -28.31 14.95
N ARG A 97 -9.27 -28.83 16.09
CA ARG A 97 -9.93 -29.87 16.87
C ARG A 97 -9.75 -29.58 18.36
N VAL A 98 -10.66 -30.08 19.18
CA VAL A 98 -10.69 -29.83 20.63
C VAL A 98 -10.87 -31.14 21.35
N TYR A 99 -10.23 -31.31 22.49
CA TYR A 99 -10.47 -32.42 23.42
C TYR A 99 -10.64 -31.89 24.85
N ALA A 100 -11.34 -32.64 25.69
CA ALA A 100 -11.42 -32.39 27.12
C ALA A 100 -10.29 -33.13 27.86
N TYR A 101 -9.80 -32.56 28.96
CA TYR A 101 -8.78 -33.20 29.80
C TYR A 101 -9.10 -33.08 31.30
N ALA A 102 -8.55 -34.00 32.09
CA ALA A 102 -8.56 -34.00 33.55
C ALA A 102 -7.25 -34.63 34.05
N GLY A 103 -6.36 -33.83 34.63
CA GLY A 103 -4.96 -34.24 34.84
C GLY A 103 -4.32 -34.76 33.55
N ASP A 104 -3.79 -35.99 33.59
CA ASP A 104 -3.17 -36.67 32.44
C ASP A 104 -4.17 -37.46 31.57
N VAL A 105 -5.46 -37.41 31.90
CA VAL A 105 -6.51 -38.12 31.16
C VAL A 105 -7.06 -37.24 30.05
N GLN A 106 -7.21 -37.81 28.85
CA GLN A 106 -7.67 -37.12 27.65
C GLN A 106 -8.91 -37.81 27.06
N SER A 107 -9.92 -37.03 26.64
CA SER A 107 -10.98 -37.54 25.76
C SER A 107 -10.45 -37.83 24.35
N ALA A 108 -11.25 -38.53 23.54
CA ALA A 108 -11.07 -38.47 22.09
C ALA A 108 -11.25 -37.03 21.58
N TYR A 109 -10.70 -36.76 20.38
CA TYR A 109 -10.83 -35.45 19.73
C TYR A 109 -12.23 -35.23 19.16
N SER A 110 -12.67 -33.98 19.15
CA SER A 110 -13.83 -33.54 18.39
C SER A 110 -13.66 -33.79 16.88
N ARG A 111 -14.77 -33.73 16.13
CA ARG A 111 -14.70 -33.61 14.68
C ARG A 111 -13.97 -32.31 14.34
N ARG A 112 -12.97 -32.40 13.46
CA ARG A 112 -12.26 -31.21 12.99
C ARG A 112 -13.19 -30.25 12.23
N THR A 113 -12.94 -28.96 12.36
CA THR A 113 -13.52 -27.92 11.52
C THR A 113 -12.41 -27.20 10.75
N THR A 114 -12.70 -26.72 9.55
CA THR A 114 -11.74 -26.03 8.68
C THR A 114 -12.30 -24.68 8.30
N ILE A 115 -11.46 -23.64 8.40
CA ILE A 115 -11.83 -22.26 8.10
C ILE A 115 -10.64 -21.57 7.44
N SER A 116 -10.91 -20.65 6.51
CA SER A 116 -9.91 -19.77 5.92
C SER A 116 -10.10 -18.37 6.49
N THR A 117 -9.02 -17.74 6.92
CA THR A 117 -9.04 -16.33 7.31
C THR A 117 -9.25 -15.45 6.08
N PRO A 118 -9.97 -14.32 6.21
CA PRO A 118 -10.03 -13.32 5.14
C PRO A 118 -8.64 -12.79 4.78
N PRO A 119 -8.44 -12.25 3.57
CA PRO A 119 -7.22 -11.53 3.22
C PRO A 119 -7.07 -10.27 4.08
N ALA A 120 -5.83 -9.80 4.23
CA ALA A 120 -5.57 -8.53 4.88
C ALA A 120 -6.28 -7.38 4.11
N PRO A 121 -6.74 -6.32 4.79
CA PRO A 121 -7.24 -5.15 4.11
C PRO A 121 -6.12 -4.56 3.25
N LEU A 122 -6.47 -4.12 2.04
CA LEU A 122 -5.51 -3.42 1.19
C LEU A 122 -5.03 -2.13 1.88
N ALA A 123 -3.73 -1.88 1.85
CA ALA A 123 -3.11 -0.67 2.37
C ALA A 123 -2.68 0.24 1.21
N PRO A 124 -2.61 1.57 1.40
CA PRO A 124 -1.97 2.43 0.40
C PRO A 124 -0.51 2.01 0.16
N PRO A 125 0.05 2.28 -1.03
CA PRO A 125 1.40 1.83 -1.36
C PRO A 125 2.47 2.53 -0.52
N LEU A 126 3.69 2.01 -0.58
CA LEU A 126 4.86 2.72 -0.05
C LEU A 126 5.11 3.99 -0.87
N SER A 127 5.55 5.05 -0.19
CA SER A 127 5.85 6.32 -0.85
C SER A 127 7.10 6.19 -1.71
N PRO A 128 7.14 6.81 -2.91
CA PRO A 128 8.39 6.98 -3.64
C PRO A 128 9.42 7.75 -2.83
N ASP A 129 10.70 7.49 -3.05
CA ASP A 129 11.81 8.23 -2.42
C ASP A 129 12.81 8.75 -3.48
N GLY A 130 13.76 9.57 -3.07
CA GLY A 130 14.88 10.00 -3.90
C GLY A 130 14.47 10.77 -5.17
N LEU A 131 13.35 11.51 -5.13
CA LEU A 131 12.90 12.33 -6.25
C LEU A 131 13.96 13.37 -6.58
N THR A 132 14.33 13.42 -7.86
CA THR A 132 15.22 14.40 -8.46
C THR A 132 14.54 15.10 -9.62
N ALA A 133 14.89 16.38 -9.82
CA ALA A 133 14.39 17.20 -10.91
C ALA A 133 15.56 17.88 -11.62
N THR A 134 15.64 17.73 -12.94
CA THR A 134 16.72 18.26 -13.77
C THR A 134 16.15 19.14 -14.87
N ALA A 135 16.52 20.42 -14.89
CA ALA A 135 16.14 21.32 -15.99
C ALA A 135 17.03 21.03 -17.21
N ILE A 136 16.42 20.48 -18.25
CA ILE A 136 17.10 20.13 -19.51
C ILE A 136 17.14 21.33 -20.47
N ALA A 137 16.09 22.16 -20.43
CA ALA A 137 15.97 23.37 -21.24
C ALA A 137 15.09 24.40 -20.52
N ALA A 138 14.98 25.61 -21.09
CA ALA A 138 14.17 26.70 -20.55
C ALA A 138 12.70 26.30 -20.28
N HIS A 139 12.18 25.32 -21.04
CA HIS A 139 10.80 24.82 -20.96
C HIS A 139 10.70 23.31 -20.74
N GLN A 140 11.74 22.68 -20.17
CA GLN A 140 11.73 21.25 -19.94
C GLN A 140 12.44 20.89 -18.63
N VAL A 141 11.74 20.14 -17.78
CA VAL A 141 12.29 19.50 -16.58
C VAL A 141 12.03 18.00 -16.66
N ASP A 142 13.08 17.21 -16.49
CA ASP A 142 12.97 15.76 -16.36
C ASP A 142 13.02 15.38 -14.88
N LEU A 143 12.12 14.49 -14.47
CA LEU A 143 11.99 13.95 -13.13
C LEU A 143 12.35 12.47 -13.11
N TYR A 144 12.98 12.05 -12.03
CA TYR A 144 13.26 10.65 -11.71
C TYR A 144 13.07 10.41 -10.22
N TRP A 145 12.47 9.28 -9.84
CA TRP A 145 12.35 8.84 -8.44
C TRP A 145 12.66 7.36 -8.29
N VAL A 146 12.86 6.94 -7.03
CA VAL A 146 12.92 5.54 -6.64
C VAL A 146 11.51 5.05 -6.34
N ASP A 147 11.15 3.93 -6.97
CA ASP A 147 9.93 3.22 -6.68
C ASP A 147 10.19 2.19 -5.58
N ASP A 148 9.67 2.46 -4.39
CA ASP A 148 9.76 1.57 -3.23
C ASP A 148 8.48 0.74 -3.04
N SER A 149 7.52 0.88 -3.95
CA SER A 149 6.25 0.16 -3.93
C SER A 149 6.31 -1.09 -4.82
N SER A 150 5.40 -2.03 -4.57
CA SER A 150 5.20 -3.22 -5.42
C SER A 150 3.71 -3.49 -5.69
N ASP A 151 2.83 -2.65 -5.15
CA ASP A 151 1.39 -2.78 -5.18
C ASP A 151 0.71 -1.48 -5.66
N GLU A 152 1.49 -0.56 -6.23
CA GLU A 152 0.98 0.64 -6.88
C GLU A 152 0.42 0.32 -8.27
N THR A 153 -0.52 1.13 -8.68
CA THR A 153 -1.17 1.04 -9.99
C THR A 153 -0.77 2.21 -10.89
N TRP A 154 -0.36 3.34 -10.29
CA TRP A 154 0.10 4.55 -10.97
C TRP A 154 0.74 5.53 -9.96
N PHE A 155 1.47 6.53 -10.47
CA PHE A 155 2.00 7.64 -9.69
C PHE A 155 1.33 8.96 -10.05
N ARG A 156 1.10 9.81 -9.04
CA ARG A 156 0.69 11.21 -9.21
C ARG A 156 1.91 12.12 -9.11
N ILE A 157 2.09 12.97 -10.11
CA ILE A 157 3.16 13.97 -10.14
C ILE A 157 2.55 15.34 -9.88
N GLU A 158 3.06 16.05 -8.88
CA GLU A 158 2.64 17.40 -8.54
C GLU A 158 3.78 18.40 -8.64
N ARG A 159 3.43 19.64 -8.97
CA ARG A 159 4.35 20.77 -9.09
C ARG A 159 3.81 21.98 -8.34
N SER A 160 4.72 22.78 -7.78
CA SER A 160 4.43 24.08 -7.17
C SER A 160 5.47 25.14 -7.57
N LEU A 161 5.08 26.41 -7.45
CA LEU A 161 5.96 27.59 -7.50
C LEU A 161 6.43 28.03 -6.10
N THR A 162 5.96 27.38 -5.05
CA THR A 162 6.25 27.74 -3.66
C THR A 162 6.61 26.50 -2.87
N ALA A 163 7.77 26.52 -2.21
CA ALA A 163 8.20 25.43 -1.34
C ALA A 163 7.12 25.08 -0.30
N GLY A 164 6.84 23.78 -0.13
CA GLY A 164 5.95 23.24 0.88
C GLY A 164 4.45 23.50 0.72
N SER A 165 3.99 24.19 -0.33
CA SER A 165 2.56 24.52 -0.50
C SER A 165 2.17 24.77 -1.95
N GLY A 166 0.88 24.87 -2.28
CA GLY A 166 0.42 25.30 -3.61
C GLY A 166 0.55 24.25 -4.72
N TYR A 167 0.83 23.00 -4.37
CA TYR A 167 0.96 21.89 -5.30
C TYR A 167 -0.28 21.66 -6.14
N GLN A 168 -0.06 21.43 -7.43
CA GLN A 168 -1.07 21.03 -8.40
C GLN A 168 -0.59 19.80 -9.15
N GLN A 169 -1.50 18.87 -9.42
CA GLN A 169 -1.22 17.72 -10.27
C GLN A 169 -0.92 18.18 -11.69
N ILE A 170 0.21 17.74 -12.24
CA ILE A 170 0.64 18.04 -13.62
C ILE A 170 0.64 16.81 -14.52
N GLY A 171 0.59 15.61 -13.93
CA GLY A 171 0.59 14.38 -14.70
C GLY A 171 0.48 13.13 -13.82
N THR A 172 0.49 12.00 -14.50
CA THR A 172 0.53 10.66 -13.90
C THR A 172 1.44 9.76 -14.72
N THR A 173 2.00 8.74 -14.10
CA THR A 173 2.65 7.62 -14.80
C THR A 173 2.00 6.30 -14.41
N ALA A 174 2.13 5.28 -15.24
CA ALA A 174 1.66 3.92 -14.88
C ALA A 174 2.55 3.31 -13.78
N ALA A 175 2.10 2.20 -13.19
CA ALA A 175 2.93 1.37 -12.31
C ALA A 175 4.31 1.08 -12.93
N GLU A 176 5.33 0.93 -12.09
CA GLU A 176 6.72 0.66 -12.49
C GLU A 176 7.38 1.72 -13.41
N VAL A 177 6.70 2.84 -13.70
CA VAL A 177 7.26 3.94 -14.50
C VAL A 177 7.67 5.08 -13.57
N ASN A 178 8.98 5.17 -13.34
CA ASN A 178 9.59 6.05 -12.35
C ASN A 178 10.27 7.31 -12.93
N VAL A 179 9.83 7.75 -14.11
CA VAL A 179 10.31 8.94 -14.81
C VAL A 179 9.15 9.77 -15.36
N PHE A 180 9.31 11.09 -15.35
CA PHE A 180 8.33 12.01 -15.93
C PHE A 180 9.01 13.24 -16.53
N THR A 181 8.61 13.63 -17.74
CA THR A 181 9.11 14.85 -18.40
C THR A 181 8.03 15.93 -18.36
N ASP A 182 8.28 16.99 -17.61
CA ASP A 182 7.45 18.18 -17.58
C ASP A 182 7.87 19.15 -18.68
N THR A 183 6.98 19.33 -19.64
CA THR A 183 7.07 20.32 -20.73
C THR A 183 5.88 21.26 -20.75
N GLN A 184 4.94 21.11 -19.81
CA GLN A 184 3.65 21.80 -19.83
C GLN A 184 3.69 23.00 -18.88
N ALA A 185 3.65 24.21 -19.45
CA ALA A 185 3.69 25.46 -18.70
C ALA A 185 4.93 25.62 -17.79
N VAL A 186 6.08 25.15 -18.28
CA VAL A 186 7.40 25.40 -17.70
C VAL A 186 7.97 26.68 -18.33
N ALA A 187 8.19 27.71 -17.52
CA ALA A 187 8.77 28.97 -17.96
C ALA A 187 10.28 29.00 -17.71
N ALA A 188 11.01 29.78 -18.52
CA ALA A 188 12.43 30.05 -18.32
C ALA A 188 12.68 30.77 -16.97
N GLU A 189 13.88 30.60 -16.42
CA GLU A 189 14.32 31.27 -15.19
C GLU A 189 13.34 31.16 -14.00
N THR A 190 12.61 30.04 -13.93
CA THR A 190 11.55 29.84 -12.95
C THR A 190 11.89 28.67 -12.04
N THR A 191 11.77 28.88 -10.73
CA THR A 191 11.95 27.82 -9.74
C THR A 191 10.65 27.07 -9.53
N TYR A 192 10.71 25.75 -9.69
CA TYR A 192 9.63 24.82 -9.44
C TYR A 192 10.02 23.84 -8.33
N TYR A 193 9.01 23.31 -7.65
CA TYR A 193 9.11 22.30 -6.62
C TYR A 193 8.25 21.12 -7.02
N TYR A 194 8.80 19.92 -7.08
CA TYR A 194 8.10 18.71 -7.48
C TYR A 194 7.97 17.74 -6.31
N ARG A 195 6.89 16.96 -6.31
CA ARG A 195 6.70 15.81 -5.43
C ARG A 195 5.89 14.74 -6.14
N VAL A 196 6.09 13.48 -5.77
CA VAL A 196 5.40 12.32 -6.36
C VAL A 196 4.81 11.47 -5.26
N CYS A 197 3.63 10.89 -5.47
CA CYS A 197 3.11 9.81 -4.60
C CYS A 197 2.59 8.64 -5.44
N ALA A 198 2.64 7.45 -4.87
CA ALA A 198 2.10 6.23 -5.44
C ALA A 198 0.61 6.08 -5.10
N CYS A 199 -0.13 5.33 -5.92
CA CYS A 199 -1.56 5.10 -5.70
C CYS A 199 -1.99 3.67 -6.05
N ASN A 200 -2.87 3.11 -5.24
CA ASN A 200 -3.64 1.90 -5.52
C ASN A 200 -5.11 2.09 -5.08
N ASP A 201 -5.89 1.01 -5.12
CA ASP A 201 -7.32 1.04 -4.75
C ASP A 201 -7.56 1.38 -3.27
N ALA A 202 -6.57 1.22 -2.39
CA ALA A 202 -6.67 1.66 -0.99
C ALA A 202 -6.38 3.15 -0.81
N GLY A 203 -5.76 3.81 -1.78
CA GLY A 203 -5.56 5.25 -1.79
C GLY A 203 -4.15 5.66 -2.20
N PHE A 204 -3.71 6.79 -1.66
CA PHE A 204 -2.41 7.38 -1.95
C PHE A 204 -1.41 7.08 -0.84
N SER A 205 -0.16 6.85 -1.22
CA SER A 205 0.97 6.91 -0.30
C SER A 205 1.18 8.33 0.22
N ASP A 206 2.08 8.48 1.19
CA ASP A 206 2.73 9.77 1.44
C ASP A 206 3.50 10.23 0.19
N TYR A 207 3.80 11.53 0.13
CA TYR A 207 4.62 12.08 -0.95
C TYR A 207 6.11 11.79 -0.70
N SER A 208 6.86 11.71 -1.80
CA SER A 208 8.33 11.75 -1.82
C SER A 208 8.88 13.02 -1.16
N ASN A 209 10.22 13.10 -1.08
CA ASN A 209 10.88 14.38 -0.86
C ASN A 209 10.45 15.43 -1.90
N GLU A 210 10.52 16.70 -1.50
CA GLU A 210 10.34 17.84 -2.39
C GLU A 210 11.64 18.04 -3.21
N ALA A 211 11.52 18.12 -4.53
CA ALA A 211 12.64 18.32 -5.45
C ALA A 211 12.57 19.73 -6.08
N PRO A 212 13.44 20.67 -5.65
CA PRO A 212 13.52 22.00 -6.25
C PRO A 212 14.36 21.99 -7.53
N VAL A 213 13.98 22.81 -8.51
CA VAL A 213 14.76 23.02 -9.73
C VAL A 213 14.48 24.41 -10.31
N THR A 214 15.50 25.06 -10.86
CA THR A 214 15.36 26.33 -11.58
C THR A 214 15.71 26.11 -13.05
N THR A 215 14.80 26.50 -13.95
CA THR A 215 15.03 26.40 -15.39
C THR A 215 16.04 27.44 -15.87
N PRO A 216 16.83 27.14 -16.92
CA PRO A 216 17.76 28.10 -17.51
C PRO A 216 17.00 29.23 -18.24
N PRO A 217 17.69 30.32 -18.60
CA PRO A 217 17.15 31.35 -19.48
C PRO A 217 16.87 30.84 -20.88
N GLU A 218 16.09 31.62 -21.63
CA GLU A 218 15.86 31.39 -23.05
C GLU A 218 17.19 31.30 -23.82
N PRO A 219 17.30 30.39 -24.81
CA PRO A 219 18.45 30.36 -25.69
C PRO A 219 18.63 31.71 -26.38
N VAL A 220 19.82 32.30 -26.26
CA VAL A 220 20.15 33.53 -26.98
C VAL A 220 20.22 33.23 -28.49
N THR A 221 19.38 33.91 -29.27
CA THR A 221 19.49 33.86 -30.74
C THR A 221 20.55 34.86 -31.17
N VAL A 222 21.67 34.36 -31.72
CA VAL A 222 22.71 35.24 -32.29
C VAL A 222 22.19 35.79 -33.62
N PRO A 223 22.13 37.12 -33.82
CA PRO A 223 21.81 37.73 -35.10
C PRO A 223 22.65 37.15 -36.23
N SER A 224 22.02 36.90 -37.39
CA SER A 224 22.77 36.43 -38.56
C SER A 224 23.69 37.54 -39.06
N ALA A 225 24.96 37.23 -39.28
CA ALA A 225 25.94 38.21 -39.74
C ALA A 225 25.50 38.85 -41.07
N CYS A 226 25.66 40.18 -41.17
CA CYS A 226 25.45 40.89 -42.42
C CYS A 226 26.41 40.39 -43.51
N THR A 227 25.98 40.47 -44.77
CA THR A 227 26.79 40.07 -45.92
C THR A 227 26.96 41.24 -46.89
N ALA A 228 27.78 41.05 -47.93
CA ALA A 228 27.97 42.04 -49.00
C ALA A 228 28.44 43.43 -48.50
N LEU A 229 29.21 43.50 -47.41
CA LEU A 229 29.81 44.75 -46.96
C LEU A 229 30.72 45.34 -48.05
N SER A 230 30.41 46.54 -48.49
CA SER A 230 31.17 47.30 -49.49
C SER A 230 31.36 48.74 -49.04
N ALA A 231 32.50 49.31 -49.44
CA ALA A 231 32.90 50.67 -49.11
C ALA A 231 33.25 51.43 -50.39
N THR A 232 32.64 52.60 -50.60
CA THR A 232 32.91 53.47 -51.75
C THR A 232 33.36 54.84 -51.25
N ALA A 233 34.58 55.26 -51.60
CA ALA A 233 35.06 56.61 -51.32
C ALA A 233 34.32 57.62 -52.20
N VAL A 234 33.78 58.68 -51.59
CA VAL A 234 33.02 59.72 -52.30
C VAL A 234 33.75 61.06 -52.34
N SER A 235 34.62 61.32 -51.36
CA SER A 235 35.49 62.49 -51.32
C SER A 235 36.71 62.19 -50.43
N ALA A 236 37.62 63.16 -50.31
CA ALA A 236 38.78 63.07 -49.42
C ALA A 236 38.41 62.84 -47.93
N ASN A 237 37.15 63.03 -47.55
CA ASN A 237 36.67 62.93 -46.17
C ASN A 237 35.32 62.19 -46.03
N ARG A 238 34.89 61.42 -47.03
CA ARG A 238 33.64 60.65 -46.96
C ARG A 238 33.75 59.29 -47.64
N ILE A 239 33.32 58.25 -46.93
CA ILE A 239 33.13 56.89 -47.44
C ILE A 239 31.66 56.53 -47.23
N ASN A 240 31.03 55.94 -48.25
CA ASN A 240 29.73 55.31 -48.12
C ASN A 240 29.93 53.81 -47.87
N LEU A 241 29.22 53.27 -46.88
CA LEU A 241 29.16 51.84 -46.61
C LEU A 241 27.80 51.29 -47.03
N GLN A 242 27.78 50.07 -47.57
CA GLN A 242 26.57 49.31 -47.87
C GLN A 242 26.79 47.87 -47.44
N TRP A 243 25.76 47.24 -46.88
CA TRP A 243 25.73 45.82 -46.55
C TRP A 243 24.30 45.29 -46.72
N THR A 244 24.18 43.97 -46.82
CA THR A 244 22.91 43.25 -46.75
C THR A 244 22.72 42.76 -45.33
N ASP A 245 21.70 43.30 -44.66
CA ASP A 245 21.21 42.77 -43.39
C ASP A 245 20.58 41.39 -43.62
N ASN A 246 21.01 40.42 -42.83
CA ASN A 246 20.53 39.03 -42.88
C ASN A 246 19.82 38.62 -41.60
N SER A 247 19.73 39.49 -40.60
CA SER A 247 19.17 39.16 -39.30
C SER A 247 17.73 39.65 -39.19
N GLY A 248 16.90 38.86 -38.50
CA GLY A 248 15.52 39.24 -38.16
C GLY A 248 15.35 39.68 -36.70
N SER A 249 16.42 39.68 -35.90
CA SER A 249 16.36 39.84 -34.44
C SER A 249 17.29 40.92 -33.89
N GLU A 250 17.65 41.92 -34.70
CA GLU A 250 18.53 43.02 -34.28
C GLU A 250 17.76 44.12 -33.54
N THR A 251 18.37 44.73 -32.54
CA THR A 251 17.85 45.92 -31.83
C THR A 251 18.52 47.23 -32.27
N GLY A 252 19.44 47.15 -33.24
CA GLY A 252 20.13 48.30 -33.86
C GLY A 252 21.14 47.88 -34.93
N PHE A 253 21.57 48.84 -35.76
CA PHE A 253 22.58 48.71 -36.82
C PHE A 253 23.83 49.53 -36.52
#